data_AF-A0A534TER4-F1
#
_entry.id   AF-A0A534TER4-F1
#
_cell.length_a   1.000
_cell.length_b   1.000
_cell.length_c   1.000
_cell.angle_alpha   90.00
_cell.angle_beta   90.00
_cell.angle_gamma   90.00
#
_symmetry.space_group_name_H-M   'P 1'
#
loop_
_entity.id
_entity.type
_entity.pdbx_description
1 polymer ?
#
loop_
_entity_poly.entity_id
_entity_poly.type
_entity_poly.pdbx_seq_one_letter_code
_entity_poly.pdbx_strand_id
1 'polypeptide(L)'
;MSVRRRSVVGAMVLVFGCGGGGGGHAGQPQEATPQFRAIAGISMGAYGAMNLGTKHPELFGTIASLGGPVDMTQLLRDTAAGLKVAPQTTIPKTIGDPATFDHQLPYPGRDLVLSELKDLMLAFGNPFLHHADPAHQYLASDSEPARLLQDDVFGPFTIPGDVRGFLDGGDHNTNGVRETSETPTVPTDVLLVARGSLHAIAGVDGTVLGDRALADLDGDGVFDVGDGIVTNFSEPFTDTNGNGVFEPERGETFSDVGLDGVAGTGDFGEGNGVFDYDPDRAHWLAEDPLSRITGESAAQIGAQRIYMDVGTKDEFGFAQHYANFVAVLQAKGLVVKIDDGFPGNCTDLPKLNAPFRLVRYDGGHVGFQSVDPGDLLNGDPCGDATVWQRIVNVIAFLNESFPDGAFGIGGSITDIPPPDVTGDVVRQELPSPALASGGGAVPMRPILVYRPPAFSNGNGHFPIAYFLGGYGQTPDDFRQIQILLDALILNGQLQNMFVAFLPGAGGYQGSFYVNHTVSEAQAPGVPEVTSGRYEDSILQDLIPVIERDVCKGRVR
;
A
#
# COMPACT_ATOMS: atom_id res chain seq x y z
N MET A 1 5.92 56.65 -30.70
CA MET A 1 7.04 57.18 -29.90
C MET A 1 7.32 56.19 -28.78
N SER A 2 8.58 55.76 -28.65
CA SER A 2 9.15 54.93 -27.57
C SER A 2 8.77 53.44 -27.49
N VAL A 3 9.70 52.63 -28.02
CA VAL A 3 9.88 51.19 -27.80
C VAL A 3 10.43 51.00 -26.36
N ARG A 4 9.74 50.23 -25.51
CA ARG A 4 10.30 49.75 -24.24
C ARG A 4 11.05 48.44 -24.47
N ARG A 5 12.38 48.51 -24.39
CA ARG A 5 13.29 47.36 -24.39
C ARG A 5 13.32 46.68 -23.02
N ARG A 6 13.36 45.35 -23.05
CA ARG A 6 13.68 44.42 -21.95
C ARG A 6 15.11 44.68 -21.46
N SER A 7 15.31 44.66 -20.15
CA SER A 7 16.64 44.56 -19.53
C SER A 7 16.81 43.14 -19.00
N VAL A 8 17.69 42.40 -19.67
CA VAL A 8 18.30 41.15 -19.20
C VAL A 8 19.55 41.54 -18.42
N VAL A 9 19.66 41.14 -17.15
CA VAL A 9 20.91 41.23 -16.40
C VAL A 9 21.45 39.81 -16.28
N GLY A 10 22.45 39.49 -17.10
CA GLY A 10 23.31 38.34 -16.92
C GLY A 10 24.46 38.70 -15.99
N ALA A 11 24.72 37.86 -14.99
CA ALA A 11 25.86 37.99 -14.09
C ALA A 11 26.91 36.91 -14.41
N MET A 12 27.84 37.34 -15.28
CA MET A 12 29.29 37.13 -15.29
C MET A 12 29.88 35.91 -14.54
N VAL A 13 30.41 35.00 -15.35
CA VAL A 13 31.41 33.97 -15.01
C VAL A 13 32.72 34.64 -14.59
N LEU A 14 33.26 34.27 -13.43
CA LEU A 14 34.61 34.62 -12.99
C LEU A 14 35.44 33.32 -12.88
N VAL A 15 36.28 33.10 -13.88
CA VAL A 15 37.35 32.10 -13.86
C VAL A 15 38.56 32.73 -13.18
N PHE A 16 39.04 32.11 -12.09
CA PHE A 16 40.42 32.28 -11.63
C PHE A 16 41.03 30.89 -11.41
N GLY A 17 42.01 30.56 -12.25
CA GLY A 17 42.88 29.42 -12.07
C GLY A 17 44.26 29.84 -11.53
N CYS A 18 44.77 29.00 -10.64
CA CYS A 18 46.17 28.55 -10.44
C CYS A 18 46.77 28.83 -9.05
N GLY A 19 47.15 27.73 -8.37
CA GLY A 19 48.05 27.71 -7.21
C GLY A 19 47.97 26.37 -6.47
N GLY A 20 48.89 25.44 -6.76
CA GLY A 20 48.88 24.07 -6.26
C GLY A 20 49.30 23.89 -4.79
N GLY A 21 48.75 22.85 -4.17
CA GLY A 21 49.17 22.28 -2.89
C GLY A 21 48.49 20.93 -2.72
N GLY A 22 49.28 19.85 -2.72
CA GLY A 22 48.78 18.48 -2.70
C GLY A 22 47.99 18.15 -1.44
N GLY A 23 46.71 17.87 -1.61
CA GLY A 23 45.85 17.20 -0.64
C GLY A 23 44.99 16.23 -1.42
N GLY A 24 45.04 14.94 -1.07
CA GLY A 24 44.24 13.91 -1.72
C GLY A 24 42.77 14.30 -1.67
N HIS A 25 42.19 14.62 -2.83
CA HIS A 25 40.75 14.72 -2.96
C HIS A 25 40.20 13.31 -2.79
N ALA A 26 39.48 13.09 -1.67
CA ALA A 26 38.41 12.12 -1.67
C ALA A 26 37.57 12.41 -2.92
N GLY A 27 37.45 11.42 -3.81
CA GLY A 27 36.60 11.56 -4.99
C GLY A 27 35.22 12.04 -4.56
N GLN A 28 34.56 12.84 -5.41
CA GLN A 28 33.14 13.12 -5.19
C GLN A 28 32.41 11.79 -4.99
N PRO A 29 31.43 11.71 -4.07
CA PRO A 29 30.63 10.50 -3.91
C PRO A 29 30.13 10.08 -5.29
N GLN A 30 30.47 8.87 -5.69
CA GLN A 30 29.87 8.28 -6.88
C GLN A 30 28.37 8.18 -6.57
N GLU A 31 27.52 8.86 -7.35
CA GLU A 31 26.08 8.71 -7.18
C GLU A 31 25.73 7.24 -7.40
N ALA A 32 25.13 6.63 -6.38
CA ALA A 32 24.72 5.24 -6.44
C ALA A 32 23.75 5.05 -7.62
N THR A 33 23.98 3.98 -8.38
CA THR A 33 23.26 3.78 -9.65
C THR A 33 21.97 2.99 -9.42
N PRO A 34 20.93 3.16 -10.26
CA PRO A 34 19.66 2.42 -10.10
C PRO A 34 19.87 0.91 -10.10
N GLN A 35 20.86 0.41 -10.87
CA GLN A 35 21.19 -1.00 -10.95
C GLN A 35 21.55 -1.62 -9.58
N PHE A 36 22.02 -0.84 -8.61
CA PHE A 36 22.40 -1.31 -7.27
C PHE A 36 21.41 -0.89 -6.18
N ARG A 37 20.25 -0.35 -6.56
CA ARG A 37 19.14 0.00 -5.68
C ARG A 37 17.92 -0.85 -6.02
N ALA A 38 17.42 -1.53 -5.01
CA ALA A 38 16.15 -2.23 -5.10
C ALA A 38 15.13 -1.63 -4.13
N ILE A 39 13.85 -1.76 -4.47
CA ILE A 39 12.73 -1.52 -3.56
C ILE A 39 11.84 -2.75 -3.50
N ALA A 40 11.49 -3.17 -2.30
CA ALA A 40 10.71 -4.37 -2.03
C ALA A 40 9.66 -4.07 -0.97
N GLY A 41 8.59 -4.84 -0.90
CA GLY A 41 7.66 -4.72 0.23
C GLY A 41 6.52 -5.72 0.20
N ILE A 42 5.81 -5.81 1.33
CA ILE A 42 4.72 -6.78 1.56
C ILE A 42 3.39 -6.05 1.74
N SER A 43 2.29 -6.59 1.18
CA SER A 43 0.94 -6.01 1.34
C SER A 43 0.88 -4.53 0.93
N MET A 44 0.52 -3.62 1.82
CA MET A 44 0.64 -2.16 1.60
C MET A 44 2.03 -1.75 1.07
N GLY A 45 3.11 -2.34 1.59
CA GLY A 45 4.46 -2.13 1.11
C GLY A 45 4.75 -2.76 -0.25
N ALA A 46 4.02 -3.79 -0.64
CA ALA A 46 4.12 -4.38 -1.99
C ALA A 46 3.55 -3.43 -3.04
N TYR A 47 2.46 -2.73 -2.71
CA TYR A 47 1.97 -1.60 -3.48
C TYR A 47 3.00 -0.46 -3.50
N GLY A 48 3.48 -0.02 -2.34
CA GLY A 48 4.47 1.07 -2.25
C GLY A 48 5.74 0.79 -3.08
N ALA A 49 6.23 -0.45 -3.07
CA ALA A 49 7.40 -0.85 -3.84
C ALA A 49 7.12 -0.82 -5.34
N MET A 50 5.95 -1.31 -5.77
CA MET A 50 5.57 -1.27 -7.18
C MET A 50 5.30 0.16 -7.66
N ASN A 51 4.62 0.98 -6.86
CA ASN A 51 4.31 2.36 -7.21
C ASN A 51 5.59 3.21 -7.28
N LEU A 52 6.35 3.33 -6.19
CA LEU A 52 7.58 4.12 -6.16
C LEU A 52 8.62 3.58 -7.14
N GLY A 53 8.74 2.25 -7.27
CA GLY A 53 9.68 1.61 -8.18
C GLY A 53 9.40 1.95 -9.65
N THR A 54 8.14 1.90 -10.08
CA THR A 54 7.77 2.25 -11.47
C THR A 54 7.73 3.76 -11.70
N LYS A 55 7.49 4.56 -10.66
CA LYS A 55 7.50 6.04 -10.72
C LYS A 55 8.92 6.60 -10.78
N HIS A 56 9.90 5.90 -10.20
CA HIS A 56 11.29 6.34 -10.09
C HIS A 56 12.30 5.32 -10.67
N PRO A 57 12.25 5.00 -11.98
CA PRO A 57 13.22 4.12 -12.61
C PRO A 57 14.66 4.68 -12.60
N GLU A 58 14.82 5.98 -12.40
CA GLU A 58 16.09 6.66 -12.17
C GLU A 58 16.66 6.45 -10.76
N LEU A 59 15.90 5.84 -9.85
CA LEU A 59 16.35 5.48 -8.50
C LEU A 59 16.42 3.97 -8.30
N PHE A 60 15.47 3.20 -8.83
CA PHE A 60 15.36 1.76 -8.57
C PHE A 60 15.47 0.93 -9.84
N GLY A 61 16.47 0.06 -9.92
CA GLY A 61 16.64 -0.90 -11.02
C GLY A 61 15.94 -2.23 -10.75
N THR A 62 15.55 -2.51 -9.51
CA THR A 62 14.91 -3.76 -9.10
C THR A 62 13.72 -3.49 -8.19
N ILE A 63 12.60 -4.15 -8.46
CA ILE A 63 11.34 -4.04 -7.72
C ILE A 63 10.92 -5.44 -7.26
N ALA A 64 10.47 -5.58 -6.01
CA ALA A 64 9.86 -6.82 -5.52
C ALA A 64 8.54 -6.54 -4.78
N SER A 65 7.44 -7.04 -5.33
CA SER A 65 6.10 -6.84 -4.79
C SER A 65 5.57 -8.17 -4.24
N LEU A 66 5.46 -8.26 -2.91
CA LEU A 66 4.99 -9.44 -2.21
C LEU A 66 3.51 -9.27 -1.84
N GLY A 67 2.62 -9.52 -2.80
CA GLY A 67 1.16 -9.56 -2.62
C GLY A 67 0.55 -8.25 -2.12
N GLY A 68 0.33 -7.29 -3.02
CA GLY A 68 -0.41 -6.04 -2.77
C GLY A 68 -1.13 -5.57 -4.04
N PRO A 69 -1.94 -4.49 -3.95
CA PRO A 69 -2.65 -3.99 -5.11
C PRO A 69 -1.65 -3.35 -6.09
N VAL A 70 -1.61 -3.82 -7.33
CA VAL A 70 -0.75 -3.23 -8.40
C VAL A 70 -1.57 -2.73 -9.60
N ASP A 71 -2.89 -2.76 -9.45
CA ASP A 71 -3.91 -2.29 -10.38
C ASP A 71 -4.97 -1.57 -9.54
N MET A 72 -4.88 -0.25 -9.46
CA MET A 72 -5.76 0.55 -8.61
C MET A 72 -7.18 0.64 -9.20
N THR A 73 -7.34 0.43 -10.50
CA THR A 73 -8.68 0.33 -11.12
C THR A 73 -9.38 -0.93 -10.65
N GLN A 74 -8.65 -2.05 -10.58
CA GLN A 74 -9.17 -3.30 -10.02
C GLN A 74 -9.45 -3.16 -8.52
N LEU A 75 -8.56 -2.47 -7.77
CA LEU A 75 -8.79 -2.22 -6.35
C LEU A 75 -10.10 -1.47 -6.11
N LEU A 76 -10.36 -0.39 -6.85
CA LEU A 76 -11.61 0.36 -6.75
C LEU A 76 -12.83 -0.54 -6.99
N ARG A 77 -12.80 -1.37 -8.03
CA ARG A 77 -13.88 -2.32 -8.33
C ARG A 77 -14.11 -3.30 -7.18
N ASP A 78 -13.04 -3.89 -6.67
CA ASP A 78 -13.10 -4.88 -5.59
C ASP A 78 -13.59 -4.24 -4.28
N THR A 79 -13.16 -3.01 -3.98
CA THR A 79 -13.67 -2.23 -2.86
C THR A 79 -15.17 -1.98 -2.96
N ALA A 80 -15.70 -1.49 -4.09
CA ALA A 80 -17.15 -1.31 -4.21
C ALA A 80 -17.95 -2.62 -4.20
N ALA A 81 -17.38 -3.71 -4.72
CA ALA A 81 -17.99 -5.02 -4.61
C ALA A 81 -18.02 -5.50 -3.15
N GLY A 82 -16.96 -5.22 -2.38
CA GLY A 82 -16.85 -5.55 -0.95
C GLY A 82 -17.74 -4.71 -0.03
N LEU A 83 -18.07 -3.47 -0.44
CA LEU A 83 -19.03 -2.60 0.26
C LEU A 83 -20.49 -3.04 0.06
N LYS A 84 -20.75 -4.15 -0.64
CA LYS A 84 -22.10 -4.69 -0.78
C LYS A 84 -22.61 -5.23 0.56
N VAL A 85 -23.82 -4.81 0.90
CA VAL A 85 -24.56 -5.31 2.05
C VAL A 85 -25.61 -6.30 1.55
N ALA A 86 -25.54 -7.53 2.02
CA ALA A 86 -26.51 -8.55 1.70
C ALA A 86 -26.96 -9.27 2.99
N PRO A 87 -28.20 -9.76 3.05
CA PRO A 87 -28.65 -10.59 4.17
C PRO A 87 -27.96 -11.96 4.05
N GLN A 88 -26.76 -12.06 4.58
CA GLN A 88 -26.06 -13.31 4.76
C GLN A 88 -26.22 -13.72 6.22
N THR A 89 -26.61 -14.96 6.50
CA THR A 89 -26.85 -15.43 7.89
C THR A 89 -25.73 -16.32 8.41
N THR A 90 -24.62 -16.43 7.69
CA THR A 90 -23.53 -17.35 8.00
C THR A 90 -22.19 -16.63 7.88
N ILE A 91 -21.38 -16.69 8.94
CA ILE A 91 -20.03 -16.12 8.96
C ILE A 91 -19.13 -16.96 8.03
N PRO A 92 -18.43 -16.34 7.06
CA PRO A 92 -17.45 -17.02 6.22
C PRO A 92 -16.36 -17.66 7.07
N LYS A 93 -15.98 -18.91 6.79
CA LYS A 93 -14.94 -19.62 7.57
C LYS A 93 -13.70 -19.92 6.76
N THR A 94 -13.82 -19.96 5.44
CA THR A 94 -12.74 -20.31 4.51
C THR A 94 -12.73 -19.35 3.34
N ILE A 95 -11.53 -19.12 2.79
CA ILE A 95 -11.40 -18.23 1.64
C ILE A 95 -12.20 -18.76 0.46
N GLY A 96 -13.01 -17.89 -0.15
CA GLY A 96 -13.94 -18.22 -1.24
C GLY A 96 -15.38 -18.45 -0.78
N ASP A 97 -15.66 -18.50 0.53
CA ASP A 97 -17.02 -18.37 1.04
C ASP A 97 -17.59 -16.99 0.64
N PRO A 98 -18.90 -16.87 0.31
CA PRO A 98 -19.53 -15.57 0.15
C PRO A 98 -19.27 -14.72 1.39
N ALA A 99 -18.89 -13.46 1.24
CA ALA A 99 -18.69 -12.53 2.34
C ALA A 99 -19.44 -11.22 2.04
N THR A 100 -19.86 -10.52 3.08
CA THR A 100 -20.43 -9.17 2.99
C THR A 100 -19.61 -8.25 3.87
N PHE A 101 -19.83 -6.93 3.76
CA PHE A 101 -19.19 -5.97 4.64
C PHE A 101 -19.35 -6.34 6.13
N ASP A 102 -20.55 -6.82 6.52
CA ASP A 102 -20.86 -7.17 7.92
C ASP A 102 -20.36 -8.57 8.30
N HIS A 103 -20.26 -9.48 7.33
CA HIS A 103 -19.90 -10.87 7.54
C HIS A 103 -18.59 -11.18 6.79
N GLN A 104 -17.49 -10.74 7.40
CA GLN A 104 -16.12 -10.94 6.90
C GLN A 104 -15.51 -12.26 7.36
N LEU A 105 -14.47 -12.72 6.64
CA LEU A 105 -13.59 -13.79 7.11
C LEU A 105 -12.86 -13.36 8.41
N PRO A 106 -12.37 -14.30 9.24
CA PRO A 106 -11.57 -13.98 10.43
C PRO A 106 -10.31 -13.15 10.13
N TYR A 107 -9.80 -13.25 8.91
CA TYR A 107 -8.74 -12.41 8.37
C TYR A 107 -9.16 -12.00 6.94
N PRO A 108 -9.01 -10.72 6.55
CA PRO A 108 -8.52 -9.59 7.36
C PRO A 108 -9.42 -9.20 8.54
N GLY A 109 -10.71 -9.56 8.50
CA GLY A 109 -11.69 -9.13 9.49
C GLY A 109 -12.18 -7.70 9.23
N ARG A 110 -13.35 -7.38 9.78
CA ARG A 110 -14.06 -6.11 9.52
C ARG A 110 -13.25 -4.88 9.93
N ASP A 111 -12.69 -4.86 11.13
CA ASP A 111 -12.00 -3.67 11.66
C ASP A 111 -10.72 -3.32 10.92
N LEU A 112 -10.02 -4.36 10.41
CA LEU A 112 -8.85 -4.18 9.57
C LEU A 112 -9.24 -3.59 8.22
N VAL A 113 -10.24 -4.19 7.54
CA VAL A 113 -10.79 -3.68 6.27
C VAL A 113 -11.26 -2.24 6.42
N LEU A 114 -11.91 -1.92 7.54
CA LEU A 114 -12.33 -0.58 7.87
C LEU A 114 -11.15 0.37 7.95
N SER A 115 -10.17 0.06 8.79
CA SER A 115 -9.00 0.91 8.97
C SER A 115 -8.26 1.12 7.64
N GLU A 116 -8.07 0.06 6.86
CA GLU A 116 -7.47 0.11 5.52
C GLU A 116 -8.26 1.02 4.59
N LEU A 117 -9.59 0.92 4.57
CA LEU A 117 -10.44 1.82 3.79
C LEU A 117 -10.25 3.28 4.22
N LYS A 118 -10.17 3.55 5.53
CA LYS A 118 -9.96 4.91 6.04
C LYS A 118 -8.64 5.51 5.55
N ASP A 119 -7.58 4.73 5.57
CA ASP A 119 -6.26 5.16 5.12
C ASP A 119 -6.10 5.19 3.60
N LEU A 120 -6.80 4.32 2.86
CA LEU A 120 -6.90 4.40 1.40
C LEU A 120 -7.52 5.74 0.97
N MET A 121 -8.58 6.19 1.66
CA MET A 121 -9.15 7.49 1.38
C MET A 121 -8.14 8.61 1.67
N LEU A 122 -7.25 8.46 2.67
CA LEU A 122 -6.25 9.50 3.01
C LEU A 122 -5.20 9.60 1.94
N ALA A 123 -4.73 8.44 1.54
CA ALA A 123 -3.77 8.30 0.49
C ALA A 123 -4.27 8.85 -0.85
N PHE A 124 -5.52 8.58 -1.21
CA PHE A 124 -5.96 8.72 -2.61
C PHE A 124 -7.22 9.57 -2.82
N GLY A 125 -7.88 10.04 -1.76
CA GLY A 125 -9.20 10.66 -1.85
C GLY A 125 -10.31 9.62 -1.82
N ASN A 126 -11.56 10.07 -1.68
CA ASN A 126 -12.70 9.20 -1.45
C ASN A 126 -13.64 9.16 -2.66
N PRO A 127 -13.45 8.19 -3.58
CA PRO A 127 -14.27 8.11 -4.77
C PRO A 127 -15.63 7.42 -4.56
N PHE A 128 -16.03 7.22 -3.29
CA PHE A 128 -17.21 6.45 -2.89
C PHE A 128 -18.25 7.29 -2.16
N LEU A 129 -17.92 8.52 -1.77
CA LEU A 129 -18.78 9.34 -0.93
C LEU A 129 -18.66 10.81 -1.34
N HIS A 130 -19.75 11.36 -1.85
CA HIS A 130 -19.87 12.78 -2.13
C HIS A 130 -20.73 13.46 -1.08
N HIS A 131 -20.12 14.41 -0.37
CA HIS A 131 -20.81 15.31 0.54
C HIS A 131 -20.39 16.75 0.20
N ALA A 132 -21.34 17.70 0.24
CA ALA A 132 -21.08 19.09 -0.14
C ALA A 132 -20.11 19.81 0.81
N ASP A 133 -20.01 19.38 2.08
CA ASP A 133 -18.99 19.76 3.06
C ASP A 133 -17.77 18.80 3.02
N PRO A 134 -16.57 19.28 2.64
CA PRO A 134 -15.33 18.50 2.62
C PRO A 134 -14.88 17.93 3.98
N ALA A 135 -15.38 18.44 5.10
CA ALA A 135 -15.07 17.89 6.42
C ALA A 135 -15.81 16.58 6.72
N HIS A 136 -16.85 16.26 5.93
CA HIS A 136 -17.68 15.06 6.09
C HIS A 136 -17.47 14.03 4.97
N GLN A 137 -16.64 14.32 3.97
CA GLN A 137 -16.23 13.36 2.92
C GLN A 137 -15.40 12.18 3.47
N TYR A 138 -15.15 12.18 4.79
CA TYR A 138 -14.21 11.32 5.49
C TYR A 138 -14.87 10.19 6.27
N LEU A 139 -15.46 9.30 5.48
CA LEU A 139 -15.95 7.97 5.85
C LEU A 139 -17.23 7.97 6.67
N ALA A 140 -18.07 7.00 6.35
CA ALA A 140 -18.17 5.92 7.29
C ALA A 140 -18.64 4.62 6.68
N SER A 141 -18.50 3.59 7.49
CA SER A 141 -18.73 2.22 7.13
C SER A 141 -19.09 1.49 8.42
N ASP A 142 -20.14 1.97 9.08
CA ASP A 142 -20.81 1.14 10.07
C ASP A 142 -22.12 0.66 9.45
N SER A 143 -22.49 -0.58 9.77
CA SER A 143 -23.79 -1.12 9.40
C SER A 143 -24.91 -0.52 10.25
N GLU A 144 -24.59 0.38 11.18
CA GLU A 144 -25.54 0.96 12.12
C GLU A 144 -25.34 2.46 12.34
N PRO A 145 -26.42 3.25 12.45
CA PRO A 145 -26.30 4.61 12.94
C PRO A 145 -26.13 4.54 14.46
N ALA A 146 -25.15 5.26 14.99
CA ALA A 146 -25.04 5.55 16.43
C ALA A 146 -26.37 6.07 17.07
N ARG A 147 -27.29 6.61 16.25
CA ARG A 147 -28.64 7.06 16.66
C ARG A 147 -29.69 5.97 16.88
N LEU A 148 -29.58 4.77 16.29
CA LEU A 148 -30.69 3.82 16.34
C LEU A 148 -30.80 3.06 17.67
N LEU A 149 -29.73 3.01 18.49
CA LEU A 149 -29.71 2.35 19.81
C LEU A 149 -30.35 0.93 19.79
N GLN A 150 -30.40 0.29 18.64
CA GLN A 150 -30.98 -1.03 18.40
C GLN A 150 -29.91 -1.83 17.70
N ASP A 151 -29.08 -2.47 18.52
CA ASP A 151 -28.34 -3.66 18.10
C ASP A 151 -29.36 -4.68 17.58
N ASP A 152 -28.92 -5.47 16.62
CA ASP A 152 -29.61 -6.60 16.03
C ASP A 152 -30.78 -7.17 16.87
N VAL A 153 -32.01 -6.80 16.49
CA VAL A 153 -33.22 -7.55 16.90
C VAL A 153 -33.28 -8.90 16.16
N PHE A 154 -32.13 -9.57 16.01
CA PHE A 154 -32.04 -10.99 15.75
C PHE A 154 -31.80 -11.66 17.10
N GLY A 155 -32.84 -12.31 17.63
CA GLY A 155 -32.73 -13.07 18.87
C GLY A 155 -31.51 -14.02 18.85
N PRO A 156 -31.00 -14.41 20.03
CA PRO A 156 -29.66 -14.94 20.21
C PRO A 156 -29.36 -16.07 19.21
N PHE A 157 -28.61 -15.77 18.15
CA PHE A 157 -27.95 -16.77 17.33
C PHE A 157 -26.64 -17.20 17.97
N THR A 158 -26.69 -17.52 19.26
CA THR A 158 -25.71 -18.41 19.87
C THR A 158 -26.06 -19.82 19.45
N ILE A 159 -25.26 -20.43 18.59
CA ILE A 159 -25.09 -21.89 18.67
C ILE A 159 -24.32 -22.10 19.98
N PRO A 160 -24.88 -22.78 21.00
CA PRO A 160 -24.16 -23.01 22.24
C PRO A 160 -22.87 -23.81 21.96
N GLY A 161 -21.72 -23.16 22.09
CA GLY A 161 -20.39 -23.78 21.96
C GLY A 161 -19.41 -23.15 20.97
N ASP A 162 -19.77 -22.09 20.24
CA ASP A 162 -18.80 -21.36 19.40
C ASP A 162 -18.10 -20.24 20.22
N VAL A 163 -16.77 -20.25 20.21
CA VAL A 163 -15.89 -19.42 21.08
C VAL A 163 -15.46 -18.10 20.42
N ARG A 164 -16.04 -17.73 19.28
CA ARG A 164 -15.68 -16.52 18.51
C ARG A 164 -16.89 -15.62 18.27
N GLY A 165 -17.52 -15.20 19.38
CA GLY A 165 -18.57 -14.19 19.37
C GLY A 165 -18.12 -12.91 18.69
N PHE A 166 -19.10 -12.20 18.13
CA PHE A 166 -18.99 -10.99 17.34
C PHE A 166 -18.09 -9.91 17.98
N LEU A 167 -17.39 -9.16 17.12
CA LEU A 167 -16.76 -7.89 17.48
C LEU A 167 -17.82 -6.81 17.21
N ASP A 168 -18.38 -6.24 18.27
CA ASP A 168 -19.24 -5.08 18.18
C ASP A 168 -18.38 -3.82 17.95
N GLY A 169 -18.92 -2.86 17.22
CA GLY A 169 -18.23 -1.63 16.82
C GLY A 169 -17.91 -0.65 17.96
N GLY A 170 -17.20 -1.08 19.00
CA GLY A 170 -16.65 -0.23 20.04
C GLY A 170 -17.61 0.04 21.21
N ASP A 171 -17.95 -1.02 21.96
CA ASP A 171 -18.55 -0.88 23.29
C ASP A 171 -17.53 -0.38 24.34
N HIS A 172 -18.02 0.12 25.47
CA HIS A 172 -17.15 0.62 26.55
C HIS A 172 -16.68 -0.49 27.50
N ASN A 173 -17.09 -1.74 27.22
CA ASN A 173 -16.85 -2.89 28.08
C ASN A 173 -16.14 -4.02 27.27
N THR A 174 -16.12 -5.28 27.72
CA THR A 174 -15.39 -6.37 27.03
C THR A 174 -16.24 -7.63 26.89
N ASN A 175 -17.56 -7.47 26.98
CA ASN A 175 -18.52 -8.58 27.00
C ASN A 175 -19.06 -8.93 25.61
N GLY A 176 -18.79 -8.10 24.60
CA GLY A 176 -19.16 -8.31 23.19
C GLY A 176 -20.66 -8.18 22.93
N VAL A 177 -21.35 -7.32 23.68
CA VAL A 177 -22.78 -6.98 23.51
C VAL A 177 -22.99 -5.49 23.82
N ARG A 178 -23.50 -4.74 22.84
CA ARG A 178 -23.79 -3.31 23.02
C ARG A 178 -25.06 -3.11 23.86
N GLU A 179 -24.92 -2.47 25.02
CA GLU A 179 -26.05 -2.12 25.87
C GLU A 179 -26.67 -0.76 25.45
N THR A 180 -28.01 -0.68 25.33
CA THR A 180 -28.74 0.53 24.90
C THR A 180 -28.51 1.79 25.76
N SER A 181 -27.86 1.64 26.91
CA SER A 181 -27.49 2.71 27.83
C SER A 181 -26.11 3.32 27.57
N GLU A 182 -25.34 2.78 26.62
CA GLU A 182 -23.97 3.24 26.35
C GLU A 182 -23.93 4.40 25.33
N THR A 183 -23.08 5.39 25.60
CA THR A 183 -22.79 6.48 24.66
C THR A 183 -21.75 5.97 23.64
N PRO A 184 -22.02 6.03 22.33
CA PRO A 184 -21.05 5.67 21.31
C PRO A 184 -19.73 6.45 21.49
N THR A 185 -18.59 5.78 21.40
CA THR A 185 -17.26 6.40 21.52
C THR A 185 -16.76 6.98 20.20
N VAL A 186 -17.39 6.60 19.08
CA VAL A 186 -17.16 7.10 17.72
C VAL A 186 -18.39 7.89 17.21
N PRO A 187 -18.19 8.94 16.37
CA PRO A 187 -19.28 9.67 15.73
C PRO A 187 -20.23 8.74 14.95
N THR A 188 -21.45 9.20 14.66
CA THR A 188 -22.43 8.45 13.85
C THR A 188 -21.81 8.11 12.49
N ASP A 189 -21.48 6.84 12.32
CA ASP A 189 -20.94 6.30 11.10
C ASP A 189 -22.09 6.11 10.06
N VAL A 190 -21.85 6.51 8.82
CA VAL A 190 -22.60 6.24 7.58
C VAL A 190 -23.04 4.78 7.49
N LEU A 191 -24.32 4.63 7.20
CA LEU A 191 -25.07 3.38 7.20
C LEU A 191 -24.89 2.57 5.91
N LEU A 192 -24.40 1.35 6.02
CA LEU A 192 -24.43 0.37 4.93
C LEU A 192 -25.68 -0.53 5.10
N VAL A 193 -26.68 -0.44 4.20
CA VAL A 193 -27.95 -1.21 4.32
C VAL A 193 -28.22 -2.15 3.16
N ALA A 194 -28.62 -3.39 3.46
CA ALA A 194 -29.09 -4.34 2.46
C ALA A 194 -30.42 -3.91 1.81
N ARG A 195 -30.66 -4.37 0.59
CA ARG A 195 -31.93 -4.11 -0.12
C ARG A 195 -33.13 -4.63 0.70
N GLY A 196 -34.05 -3.71 1.04
CA GLY A 196 -35.31 -4.03 1.71
C GLY A 196 -35.24 -4.10 3.24
N SER A 197 -34.07 -3.95 3.86
CA SER A 197 -33.95 -3.89 5.34
C SER A 197 -34.13 -2.48 5.91
N LEU A 198 -34.11 -1.45 5.06
CA LEU A 198 -34.20 -0.05 5.47
C LEU A 198 -35.51 0.30 6.21
N HIS A 199 -36.64 -0.27 5.77
CA HIS A 199 -37.92 -0.09 6.46
C HIS A 199 -37.91 -0.72 7.86
N ALA A 200 -37.22 -1.86 8.01
CA ALA A 200 -37.11 -2.55 9.29
C ALA A 200 -36.15 -1.82 10.26
N ILE A 201 -35.11 -1.18 9.73
CA ILE A 201 -34.03 -0.54 10.51
C ILE A 201 -34.37 0.91 10.85
N ALA A 202 -34.84 1.69 9.88
CA ALA A 202 -35.05 3.13 10.02
C ALA A 202 -36.53 3.56 9.85
N GLY A 203 -37.45 2.63 9.58
CA GLY A 203 -38.87 2.95 9.39
C GLY A 203 -39.17 3.75 8.12
N VAL A 204 -38.21 3.84 7.20
CA VAL A 204 -38.33 4.56 5.93
C VAL A 204 -38.20 3.59 4.75
N ASP A 205 -39.00 3.82 3.71
CA ASP A 205 -38.90 3.08 2.45
C ASP A 205 -37.85 3.76 1.56
N GLY A 206 -36.77 3.04 1.25
CA GLY A 206 -35.68 3.57 0.42
C GLY A 206 -36.01 3.66 -1.06
N THR A 207 -35.40 4.63 -1.74
CA THR A 207 -35.36 4.72 -3.21
C THR A 207 -34.38 3.66 -3.74
N VAL A 208 -34.82 2.86 -4.72
CA VAL A 208 -34.01 1.79 -5.30
C VAL A 208 -33.21 2.31 -6.49
N LEU A 209 -31.89 2.21 -6.42
CA LEU A 209 -30.94 2.60 -7.47
C LEU A 209 -30.03 1.40 -7.78
N GLY A 210 -30.30 0.71 -8.89
CA GLY A 210 -29.64 -0.56 -9.24
C GLY A 210 -29.92 -1.67 -8.20
N ASP A 211 -28.85 -2.21 -7.59
CA ASP A 211 -28.92 -3.25 -6.55
C ASP A 211 -29.03 -2.69 -5.11
N ARG A 212 -29.06 -1.35 -4.95
CA ARG A 212 -28.98 -0.66 -3.66
C ARG A 212 -30.29 0.03 -3.29
N ALA A 213 -30.46 0.33 -2.00
CA ALA A 213 -31.56 1.13 -1.46
C ALA A 213 -30.98 2.31 -0.67
N LEU A 214 -31.38 3.54 -1.03
CA LEU A 214 -30.95 4.78 -0.40
C LEU A 214 -32.14 5.41 0.34
N ALA A 215 -31.96 5.95 1.54
CA ALA A 215 -32.95 6.83 2.16
C ALA A 215 -32.28 8.07 2.71
N ASP A 216 -32.86 9.21 2.39
CA ASP A 216 -32.61 10.48 3.07
C ASP A 216 -33.11 10.36 4.52
N LEU A 217 -32.22 9.93 5.42
CA LEU A 217 -32.44 9.68 6.84
C LEU A 217 -32.38 10.97 7.65
N ASP A 218 -31.72 12.01 7.16
CA ASP A 218 -31.64 13.30 7.84
C ASP A 218 -32.65 14.36 7.33
N GLY A 219 -33.26 14.11 6.17
CA GLY A 219 -34.38 14.83 5.59
C GLY A 219 -34.01 16.06 4.78
N ASP A 220 -32.76 16.16 4.29
CA ASP A 220 -32.25 17.34 3.58
C ASP A 220 -32.44 17.29 2.05
N GLY A 221 -32.87 16.15 1.52
CA GLY A 221 -33.13 15.91 0.10
C GLY A 221 -31.91 15.50 -0.72
N VAL A 222 -30.76 15.27 -0.09
CA VAL A 222 -29.52 14.72 -0.64
C VAL A 222 -29.37 13.28 -0.08
N PHE A 223 -28.51 12.45 -0.68
CA PHE A 223 -28.19 11.12 -0.13
C PHE A 223 -26.71 11.11 0.25
N ASP A 224 -26.40 11.46 1.50
CA ASP A 224 -25.03 11.67 1.94
C ASP A 224 -24.71 11.07 3.33
N VAL A 225 -23.88 11.77 4.12
CA VAL A 225 -23.36 11.33 5.41
C VAL A 225 -24.44 11.48 6.47
N GLY A 226 -25.23 10.43 6.59
CA GLY A 226 -26.43 10.43 7.42
C GLY A 226 -27.47 9.44 6.89
N ASP A 227 -27.43 9.20 5.58
CA ASP A 227 -28.47 8.56 4.76
C ASP A 227 -28.12 7.14 4.28
N GLY A 228 -26.83 6.81 4.39
CA GLY A 228 -26.25 5.56 3.91
C GLY A 228 -25.71 5.66 2.49
N ILE A 229 -24.61 4.93 2.22
CA ILE A 229 -23.69 5.28 1.11
C ILE A 229 -24.34 5.25 -0.29
N VAL A 230 -24.16 6.34 -1.04
CA VAL A 230 -24.21 6.38 -2.50
C VAL A 230 -22.85 5.99 -3.10
N THR A 231 -22.74 4.76 -3.58
CA THR A 231 -21.48 4.16 -4.05
C THR A 231 -21.33 4.30 -5.58
N ASN A 232 -21.35 5.52 -6.09
CA ASN A 232 -21.26 5.76 -7.53
C ASN A 232 -19.88 6.32 -7.89
N PHE A 233 -19.11 5.56 -8.68
CA PHE A 233 -17.80 5.99 -9.19
C PHE A 233 -17.88 7.01 -10.33
N SER A 234 -19.09 7.19 -10.82
CA SER A 234 -19.44 7.91 -12.02
C SER A 234 -20.94 8.11 -12.00
N GLU A 235 -21.43 8.92 -12.93
CA GLU A 235 -22.85 8.99 -13.19
C GLU A 235 -23.43 7.60 -13.54
N PRO A 236 -24.72 7.35 -13.27
CA PRO A 236 -25.34 6.09 -13.63
C PRO A 236 -25.28 5.85 -15.14
N PHE A 237 -24.75 4.70 -15.56
CA PHE A 237 -24.70 4.33 -16.97
C PHE A 237 -25.08 2.87 -17.22
N THR A 238 -25.42 2.59 -18.47
CA THR A 238 -25.70 1.24 -18.95
C THR A 238 -24.38 0.57 -19.31
N ASP A 239 -23.83 -0.20 -18.37
CA ASP A 239 -22.67 -1.05 -18.62
C ASP A 239 -23.11 -2.34 -19.32
N THR A 240 -22.81 -2.41 -20.62
CA THR A 240 -23.27 -3.53 -21.46
C THR A 240 -22.41 -4.78 -21.33
N ASN A 241 -21.22 -4.65 -20.74
CA ASN A 241 -20.23 -5.73 -20.70
C ASN A 241 -19.72 -6.05 -19.28
N GLY A 242 -20.15 -5.28 -18.29
CA GLY A 242 -19.87 -5.50 -16.87
C GLY A 242 -18.46 -5.08 -16.45
N ASN A 243 -17.76 -4.26 -17.22
CA ASN A 243 -16.38 -3.83 -16.91
C ASN A 243 -16.32 -2.56 -16.03
N GLY A 244 -17.44 -1.89 -15.79
CA GLY A 244 -17.52 -0.65 -15.03
C GLY A 244 -16.88 0.55 -15.72
N VAL A 245 -16.71 0.53 -17.04
CA VAL A 245 -16.15 1.62 -17.84
C VAL A 245 -17.16 2.06 -18.89
N PHE A 246 -17.48 3.35 -18.92
CA PHE A 246 -18.38 3.90 -19.93
C PHE A 246 -17.73 3.91 -21.32
N GLU A 247 -18.33 3.16 -22.26
CA GLU A 247 -17.88 2.99 -23.63
C GLU A 247 -19.01 3.36 -24.64
N PRO A 248 -19.14 4.65 -25.01
CA PRO A 248 -20.23 5.12 -25.88
C PRO A 248 -20.20 4.47 -27.28
N GLU A 249 -19.03 4.06 -27.76
CA GLU A 249 -18.85 3.31 -29.01
C GLU A 249 -19.49 1.93 -28.97
N ARG A 250 -19.75 1.38 -27.78
CA ARG A 250 -20.47 0.11 -27.59
C ARG A 250 -21.98 0.29 -27.47
N GLY A 251 -22.46 1.54 -27.56
CA GLY A 251 -23.87 1.89 -27.42
C GLY A 251 -24.31 2.07 -25.97
N GLU A 252 -23.35 2.28 -25.06
CA GLU A 252 -23.63 2.60 -23.66
C GLU A 252 -24.21 4.01 -23.55
N THR A 253 -25.15 4.18 -22.62
CA THR A 253 -25.82 5.46 -22.35
C THR A 253 -25.76 5.77 -20.87
N PHE A 254 -25.70 7.04 -20.51
CA PHE A 254 -25.68 7.49 -19.11
C PHE A 254 -26.88 8.40 -18.78
N SER A 255 -27.17 8.52 -17.49
CA SER A 255 -28.10 9.48 -16.92
C SER A 255 -27.31 10.65 -16.36
N ASP A 256 -27.52 11.83 -16.94
CA ASP A 256 -26.90 13.10 -16.55
C ASP A 256 -27.60 13.65 -15.30
N VAL A 257 -27.42 12.94 -14.20
CA VAL A 257 -28.07 13.16 -12.89
C VAL A 257 -27.04 13.29 -11.78
N GLY A 258 -25.77 13.51 -12.15
CA GLY A 258 -24.68 13.64 -11.20
C GLY A 258 -24.23 12.32 -10.57
N LEU A 259 -23.23 12.43 -9.69
CA LEU A 259 -22.58 11.30 -9.05
C LEU A 259 -23.46 10.68 -7.96
N ASP A 260 -24.37 11.42 -7.34
CA ASP A 260 -25.32 10.84 -6.38
C ASP A 260 -26.40 9.97 -7.06
N GLY A 261 -26.53 10.07 -8.38
CA GLY A 261 -27.48 9.31 -9.17
C GLY A 261 -28.92 9.83 -9.15
N VAL A 262 -29.17 11.04 -8.65
CA VAL A 262 -30.48 11.62 -8.38
C VAL A 262 -30.62 12.99 -9.02
N ALA A 263 -31.59 13.11 -9.93
CA ALA A 263 -31.85 14.38 -10.60
C ALA A 263 -32.37 15.46 -9.64
N GLY A 264 -31.79 16.65 -9.72
CA GLY A 264 -32.23 17.90 -9.11
C GLY A 264 -31.48 18.29 -7.84
N THR A 265 -30.37 17.64 -7.51
CA THR A 265 -29.62 17.83 -6.25
C THR A 265 -28.50 18.88 -6.38
N GLY A 266 -28.03 19.16 -7.60
CA GLY A 266 -26.98 20.12 -7.91
C GLY A 266 -25.58 19.60 -7.57
N ASP A 267 -25.40 18.29 -7.55
CA ASP A 267 -24.14 17.61 -7.24
C ASP A 267 -23.18 17.59 -8.46
N PHE A 268 -22.04 16.91 -8.31
CA PHE A 268 -20.98 16.97 -9.33
C PHE A 268 -21.45 16.32 -10.64
N GLY A 269 -21.24 17.02 -11.74
CA GLY A 269 -21.56 16.53 -13.09
C GLY A 269 -22.99 16.79 -13.55
N GLU A 270 -23.92 17.07 -12.64
CA GLU A 270 -25.34 17.12 -12.98
C GLU A 270 -25.70 18.17 -14.05
N GLY A 271 -26.42 17.70 -15.09
CA GLY A 271 -27.07 18.51 -16.10
C GLY A 271 -26.09 19.13 -17.10
N ASN A 272 -24.87 18.60 -17.19
CA ASN A 272 -23.81 19.17 -18.01
C ASN A 272 -23.72 18.55 -19.42
N GLY A 273 -24.42 17.44 -19.65
CA GLY A 273 -24.51 16.72 -20.92
C GLY A 273 -23.30 15.84 -21.28
N VAL A 274 -22.42 15.54 -20.32
CA VAL A 274 -21.20 14.72 -20.48
C VAL A 274 -21.16 13.70 -19.35
N PHE A 275 -20.69 12.48 -19.66
CA PHE A 275 -20.51 11.45 -18.63
C PHE A 275 -19.35 11.82 -17.70
N ASP A 276 -19.63 11.93 -16.40
CA ASP A 276 -18.64 12.26 -15.40
C ASP A 276 -18.22 11.05 -14.54
N TYR A 277 -16.92 11.00 -14.25
CA TYR A 277 -16.36 10.20 -13.16
C TYR A 277 -16.14 11.08 -11.94
N ASP A 278 -16.11 10.45 -10.77
CA ASP A 278 -15.61 11.06 -9.55
C ASP A 278 -14.22 11.70 -9.76
N PRO A 279 -14.02 12.98 -9.38
CA PRO A 279 -12.71 13.65 -9.46
C PRO A 279 -11.58 12.94 -8.71
N ASP A 280 -11.84 12.37 -7.53
CA ASP A 280 -10.86 11.66 -6.71
C ASP A 280 -10.40 10.37 -7.37
N ARG A 281 -11.19 9.78 -8.27
CA ARG A 281 -10.74 8.64 -9.09
C ARG A 281 -9.45 8.97 -9.85
N ALA A 282 -9.25 10.23 -10.26
CA ALA A 282 -8.03 10.63 -10.97
C ALA A 282 -6.78 10.51 -10.07
N HIS A 283 -6.91 10.73 -8.77
CA HIS A 283 -5.80 10.59 -7.81
C HIS A 283 -5.38 9.12 -7.66
N TRP A 284 -6.34 8.20 -7.56
CA TRP A 284 -6.09 6.76 -7.52
C TRP A 284 -5.34 6.29 -8.79
N LEU A 285 -5.76 6.77 -9.96
CA LEU A 285 -5.11 6.42 -11.23
C LEU A 285 -3.74 7.07 -11.43
N ALA A 286 -3.49 8.24 -10.84
CA ALA A 286 -2.18 8.88 -10.88
C ALA A 286 -1.11 8.04 -10.14
N GLU A 287 -1.54 7.30 -9.12
CA GLU A 287 -0.70 6.40 -8.33
C GLU A 287 -0.83 4.93 -8.74
N ASP A 288 -1.45 4.63 -9.90
CA ASP A 288 -1.64 3.27 -10.39
C ASP A 288 -0.41 2.71 -11.14
N PRO A 289 0.27 1.68 -10.61
CA PRO A 289 1.42 1.09 -11.30
C PRO A 289 1.06 0.47 -12.65
N LEU A 290 -0.13 -0.12 -12.80
CA LEU A 290 -0.56 -0.76 -14.04
C LEU A 290 -0.75 0.27 -15.16
N SER A 291 -1.48 1.36 -14.89
CA SER A 291 -1.66 2.46 -15.84
C SER A 291 -0.33 3.07 -16.28
N ARG A 292 0.62 3.21 -15.35
CA ARG A 292 1.97 3.74 -15.64
C ARG A 292 2.72 2.86 -16.63
N ILE A 293 2.89 1.57 -16.33
CA ILE A 293 3.59 0.67 -17.26
C ILE A 293 2.83 0.50 -18.59
N THR A 294 1.51 0.64 -18.59
CA THR A 294 0.70 0.65 -19.82
C THR A 294 1.08 1.81 -20.74
N GLY A 295 1.38 2.99 -20.18
CA GLY A 295 1.86 4.16 -20.91
C GLY A 295 3.32 4.07 -21.38
N GLU A 296 4.13 3.17 -20.81
CA GLU A 296 5.57 3.07 -21.10
C GLU A 296 5.91 2.13 -22.25
N SER A 297 7.08 2.35 -22.88
CA SER A 297 7.61 1.43 -23.89
C SER A 297 8.23 0.18 -23.26
N ALA A 298 8.28 -0.93 -24.01
CA ALA A 298 8.93 -2.16 -23.57
C ALA A 298 10.42 -1.96 -23.18
N ALA A 299 11.12 -1.01 -23.82
CA ALA A 299 12.51 -0.71 -23.50
C ALA A 299 12.67 0.02 -22.16
N GLN A 300 11.72 0.89 -21.79
CA GLN A 300 11.73 1.58 -20.50
C GLN A 300 11.46 0.59 -19.37
N ILE A 301 10.40 -0.21 -19.48
CA ILE A 301 10.06 -1.25 -18.51
C ILE A 301 11.20 -2.28 -18.42
N GLY A 302 11.79 -2.65 -19.56
CA GLY A 302 12.92 -3.58 -19.68
C GLY A 302 14.22 -3.11 -19.04
N ALA A 303 14.33 -1.84 -18.63
CA ALA A 303 15.48 -1.34 -17.88
C ALA A 303 15.44 -1.74 -16.39
N GLN A 304 14.29 -2.23 -15.91
CA GLN A 304 14.09 -2.69 -14.54
C GLN A 304 13.90 -4.21 -14.47
N ARG A 305 14.08 -4.75 -13.27
CA ARG A 305 13.75 -6.14 -12.91
C ARG A 305 12.59 -6.13 -11.93
N ILE A 306 11.57 -6.96 -12.13
CA ILE A 306 10.35 -6.98 -11.32
C ILE A 306 10.06 -8.42 -10.86
N TYR A 307 10.09 -8.62 -9.55
CA TYR A 307 9.57 -9.81 -8.88
C TYR A 307 8.16 -9.53 -8.34
N MET A 308 7.28 -10.49 -8.52
CA MET A 308 5.91 -10.48 -8.03
C MET A 308 5.64 -11.83 -7.37
N ASP A 309 4.94 -11.82 -6.24
CA ASP A 309 4.27 -13.02 -5.75
C ASP A 309 2.84 -12.75 -5.32
N VAL A 310 2.01 -13.79 -5.43
CA VAL A 310 0.60 -13.71 -5.06
C VAL A 310 0.03 -15.09 -4.71
N GLY A 311 -0.84 -15.13 -3.70
CA GLY A 311 -1.64 -16.30 -3.38
C GLY A 311 -2.75 -16.52 -4.40
N THR A 312 -3.11 -17.76 -4.70
CA THR A 312 -4.21 -18.08 -5.62
C THR A 312 -5.58 -18.17 -4.95
N LYS A 313 -5.62 -18.22 -3.61
CA LYS A 313 -6.83 -18.15 -2.78
C LYS A 313 -6.91 -16.80 -2.07
N ASP A 314 -6.30 -15.75 -2.60
CA ASP A 314 -6.10 -14.45 -1.94
C ASP A 314 -7.40 -13.75 -1.51
N GLU A 315 -7.51 -13.34 -0.24
CA GLU A 315 -8.69 -12.69 0.38
C GLU A 315 -8.98 -11.29 -0.17
N PHE A 316 -7.96 -10.63 -0.73
CA PHE A 316 -8.06 -9.26 -1.26
C PHE A 316 -8.23 -9.21 -2.78
N GLY A 317 -8.23 -10.36 -3.47
CA GLY A 317 -8.37 -10.43 -4.93
C GLY A 317 -7.12 -10.07 -5.73
N PHE A 318 -5.95 -9.91 -5.09
CA PHE A 318 -4.71 -9.46 -5.73
C PHE A 318 -4.24 -10.36 -6.87
N ALA A 319 -4.64 -11.64 -6.89
CA ALA A 319 -4.36 -12.55 -8.01
C ALA A 319 -4.77 -11.95 -9.37
N GLN A 320 -5.90 -11.23 -9.43
CA GLN A 320 -6.35 -10.57 -10.64
C GLN A 320 -5.48 -9.36 -11.01
N HIS A 321 -5.00 -8.59 -10.02
CA HIS A 321 -4.11 -7.45 -10.25
C HIS A 321 -2.81 -7.89 -10.92
N TYR A 322 -2.17 -8.94 -10.41
CA TYR A 322 -0.94 -9.47 -11.01
C TYR A 322 -1.20 -10.14 -12.37
N ALA A 323 -2.38 -10.75 -12.58
CA ALA A 323 -2.76 -11.26 -13.90
C ALA A 323 -2.85 -10.12 -14.93
N ASN A 324 -3.49 -8.99 -14.57
CA ASN A 324 -3.58 -7.81 -15.42
C ASN A 324 -2.19 -7.22 -15.71
N PHE A 325 -1.35 -7.10 -14.68
CA PHE A 325 0.03 -6.61 -14.82
C PHE A 325 0.88 -7.47 -15.75
N VAL A 326 0.84 -8.79 -15.58
CA VAL A 326 1.54 -9.73 -16.47
C VAL A 326 1.01 -9.66 -17.90
N ALA A 327 -0.30 -9.50 -18.10
CA ALA A 327 -0.87 -9.35 -19.43
C ALA A 327 -0.33 -8.11 -20.15
N VAL A 328 -0.16 -6.98 -19.46
CA VAL A 328 0.44 -5.75 -20.03
C VAL A 328 1.90 -5.98 -20.42
N LEU A 329 2.70 -6.61 -19.55
CA LEU A 329 4.10 -6.94 -19.86
C LEU A 329 4.20 -7.83 -21.11
N GLN A 330 3.39 -8.89 -21.17
CA GLN A 330 3.38 -9.83 -22.29
C GLN A 330 2.88 -9.18 -23.60
N ALA A 331 1.86 -8.33 -23.53
CA ALA A 331 1.36 -7.57 -24.68
C ALA A 331 2.43 -6.64 -25.28
N LYS A 332 3.36 -6.16 -24.45
CA LYS A 332 4.53 -5.36 -24.87
C LYS A 332 5.72 -6.21 -25.34
N GLY A 333 5.58 -7.53 -25.35
CA GLY A 333 6.62 -8.47 -25.79
C GLY A 333 7.68 -8.80 -24.73
N LEU A 334 7.45 -8.43 -23.46
CA LEU A 334 8.34 -8.78 -22.35
C LEU A 334 8.01 -10.21 -21.86
N VAL A 335 9.06 -11.02 -21.68
CA VAL A 335 8.91 -12.39 -21.22
C VAL A 335 8.84 -12.41 -19.70
N VAL A 336 7.69 -12.83 -19.16
CA VAL A 336 7.48 -13.06 -17.74
C VAL A 336 7.61 -14.55 -17.43
N LYS A 337 8.50 -14.91 -16.50
CA LYS A 337 8.55 -16.27 -15.98
C LYS A 337 7.48 -16.42 -14.89
N ILE A 338 6.57 -17.39 -15.08
CA ILE A 338 5.53 -17.71 -14.10
C ILE A 338 5.88 -19.06 -13.46
N ASP A 339 6.02 -19.08 -12.15
CA ASP A 339 6.27 -20.29 -11.36
C ASP A 339 5.05 -20.60 -10.48
N ASP A 340 4.65 -21.87 -10.43
CA ASP A 340 3.65 -22.38 -9.48
C ASP A 340 4.38 -23.06 -8.32
N GLY A 341 4.36 -22.40 -7.16
CA GLY A 341 5.14 -22.74 -5.98
C GLY A 341 6.55 -22.13 -5.99
N PHE A 342 7.25 -22.31 -4.86
CA PHE A 342 8.58 -21.74 -4.65
C PHE A 342 9.66 -22.71 -5.16
N PRO A 343 10.62 -22.24 -5.98
CA PRO A 343 11.60 -23.11 -6.65
C PRO A 343 12.79 -23.52 -5.76
N GLY A 344 12.82 -23.13 -4.48
CA GLY A 344 13.91 -23.42 -3.55
C GLY A 344 13.64 -22.91 -2.13
N ASN A 345 14.63 -23.02 -1.24
CA ASN A 345 14.56 -22.58 0.16
C ASN A 345 15.93 -22.04 0.64
N CYS A 346 16.08 -21.69 1.92
CA CYS A 346 17.32 -21.08 2.41
C CYS A 346 18.54 -22.03 2.56
N THR A 347 18.39 -23.32 2.27
CA THR A 347 19.54 -24.26 2.23
C THR A 347 20.25 -24.26 0.88
N ASP A 348 19.54 -23.92 -0.19
CA ASP A 348 20.07 -23.70 -1.54
C ASP A 348 19.31 -22.54 -2.19
N LEU A 349 19.82 -21.32 -1.95
CA LEU A 349 19.16 -20.09 -2.39
C LEU A 349 18.88 -20.13 -3.91
N PRO A 350 17.61 -20.05 -4.35
CA PRO A 350 17.26 -20.32 -5.74
C PRO A 350 17.83 -19.28 -6.71
N LYS A 351 18.14 -19.70 -7.94
CA LYS A 351 18.69 -18.81 -8.98
C LYS A 351 17.59 -18.16 -9.82
N LEU A 352 17.16 -16.96 -9.40
CA LEU A 352 16.01 -16.25 -9.97
C LEU A 352 16.40 -15.21 -11.04
N ASN A 353 17.02 -15.65 -12.15
CA ASN A 353 17.66 -14.75 -13.12
C ASN A 353 16.69 -13.99 -14.06
N ALA A 354 15.51 -14.55 -14.33
CA ALA A 354 14.51 -13.93 -15.20
C ALA A 354 14.16 -12.50 -14.71
N PRO A 355 14.23 -11.47 -15.57
CA PRO A 355 14.05 -10.08 -15.14
C PRO A 355 12.61 -9.79 -14.70
N PHE A 356 11.63 -10.46 -15.28
CA PHE A 356 10.23 -10.39 -14.87
C PHE A 356 9.80 -11.77 -14.37
N ARG A 357 9.35 -11.84 -13.12
CA ARG A 357 8.92 -13.10 -12.52
C ARG A 357 7.65 -12.92 -11.69
N LEU A 358 6.70 -13.84 -11.86
CA LEU A 358 5.54 -14.01 -11.00
C LEU A 358 5.61 -15.40 -10.34
N VAL A 359 5.52 -15.45 -9.02
CA VAL A 359 5.40 -16.69 -8.25
C VAL A 359 3.98 -16.78 -7.70
N ARG A 360 3.26 -17.84 -8.07
CA ARG A 360 1.92 -18.14 -7.56
C ARG A 360 2.01 -19.26 -6.56
N TYR A 361 1.23 -19.22 -5.49
CA TYR A 361 1.20 -20.30 -4.51
C TYR A 361 -0.22 -20.58 -4.01
N ASP A 362 -0.48 -21.82 -3.63
CA ASP A 362 -1.77 -22.22 -3.07
C ASP A 362 -1.92 -21.68 -1.64
N GLY A 363 -2.52 -20.51 -1.51
CA GLY A 363 -2.70 -19.80 -0.24
C GLY A 363 -3.39 -18.46 -0.43
N GLY A 364 -3.77 -17.86 0.70
CA GLY A 364 -4.32 -16.51 0.75
C GLY A 364 -3.25 -15.43 0.68
N HIS A 365 -3.67 -14.21 1.00
CA HIS A 365 -2.81 -13.10 1.33
C HIS A 365 -2.00 -13.44 2.57
N VAL A 366 -0.68 -13.31 2.47
CA VAL A 366 0.21 -13.59 3.59
C VAL A 366 0.82 -12.25 4.04
N GLY A 367 0.13 -11.56 4.94
CA GLY A 367 0.74 -10.45 5.69
C GLY A 367 1.59 -11.02 6.83
N PHE A 368 2.61 -10.29 7.28
CA PHE A 368 3.37 -10.70 8.48
C PHE A 368 2.52 -10.75 9.75
N GLN A 369 1.43 -9.97 9.83
CA GLN A 369 0.46 -10.03 10.94
C GLN A 369 -0.29 -11.38 11.05
N SER A 370 -0.28 -12.20 10.00
CA SER A 370 -0.81 -13.58 10.06
C SER A 370 0.07 -14.53 10.90
N VAL A 371 1.21 -14.02 11.38
CA VAL A 371 2.16 -14.68 12.26
C VAL A 371 2.34 -13.75 13.46
N ASP A 372 2.33 -14.29 14.69
CA ASP A 372 2.67 -13.50 15.88
C ASP A 372 4.03 -12.79 15.63
N PRO A 373 4.17 -11.46 15.79
CA PRO A 373 5.44 -10.76 15.61
C PRO A 373 6.57 -11.33 16.49
N GLY A 374 6.23 -11.97 17.62
CA GLY A 374 7.16 -12.77 18.43
C GLY A 374 7.61 -14.07 17.75
N ASP A 375 6.80 -14.64 16.86
CA ASP A 375 7.04 -15.85 16.06
C ASP A 375 7.57 -15.58 14.66
N LEU A 376 7.60 -14.32 14.21
CA LEU A 376 8.07 -13.93 12.89
C LEU A 376 9.47 -14.47 12.57
N LEU A 377 10.24 -14.92 13.58
CA LEU A 377 11.50 -15.67 13.44
C LEU A 377 11.71 -16.78 14.50
N ASN A 378 10.68 -17.21 15.24
CA ASN A 378 10.75 -18.49 15.98
C ASN A 378 10.52 -19.71 15.06
N GLY A 379 9.97 -19.47 13.86
CA GLY A 379 9.80 -20.50 12.83
C GLY A 379 11.12 -20.89 12.15
N ASP A 380 11.11 -22.00 11.43
CA ASP A 380 12.23 -22.43 10.60
C ASP A 380 12.25 -21.63 9.28
N PRO A 381 13.21 -20.69 9.07
CA PRO A 381 13.28 -19.90 7.84
C PRO A 381 13.59 -20.74 6.59
N CYS A 382 14.05 -21.98 6.76
CA CYS A 382 14.27 -22.93 5.67
C CYS A 382 13.11 -23.92 5.51
N GLY A 383 12.08 -23.82 6.36
CA GLY A 383 10.90 -24.68 6.34
C GLY A 383 9.90 -24.33 5.23
N ASP A 384 8.78 -25.06 5.22
CA ASP A 384 7.75 -24.95 4.17
C ASP A 384 6.69 -23.88 4.44
N ALA A 385 6.86 -23.05 5.46
CA ALA A 385 5.93 -21.97 5.73
C ALA A 385 6.00 -20.94 4.60
N THR A 386 4.84 -20.62 4.00
CA THR A 386 4.75 -19.74 2.83
C THR A 386 5.41 -18.38 3.06
N VAL A 387 5.26 -17.79 4.25
CA VAL A 387 5.92 -16.52 4.61
C VAL A 387 7.44 -16.58 4.41
N TRP A 388 8.08 -17.68 4.80
CA TRP A 388 9.52 -17.87 4.66
C TRP A 388 9.93 -18.06 3.22
N GLN A 389 9.20 -18.89 2.49
CA GLN A 389 9.48 -19.16 1.08
C GLN A 389 9.41 -17.87 0.24
N ARG A 390 8.46 -16.96 0.56
CA ARG A 390 8.35 -15.64 -0.07
C ARG A 390 9.56 -14.75 0.21
N ILE A 391 9.96 -14.61 1.47
CA ILE A 391 11.12 -13.79 1.88
C ILE A 391 12.41 -14.33 1.23
N VAL A 392 12.62 -15.65 1.31
CA VAL A 392 13.78 -16.31 0.72
C VAL A 392 13.85 -16.09 -0.78
N ASN A 393 12.73 -16.21 -1.50
CA ASN A 393 12.68 -15.93 -2.92
C ASN A 393 13.00 -14.48 -3.26
N VAL A 394 12.51 -13.51 -2.48
CA VAL A 394 12.83 -12.10 -2.73
C VAL A 394 14.30 -11.82 -2.49
N ILE A 395 14.88 -12.34 -1.40
CA ILE A 395 16.33 -12.27 -1.16
C ILE A 395 17.11 -12.89 -2.31
N ALA A 396 16.66 -14.04 -2.82
CA ALA A 396 17.26 -14.72 -3.95
C ALA A 396 17.18 -13.90 -5.25
N PHE A 397 16.03 -13.26 -5.51
CA PHE A 397 15.85 -12.39 -6.66
C PHE A 397 16.73 -11.14 -6.58
N LEU A 398 16.81 -10.50 -5.40
CA LEU A 398 17.69 -9.37 -5.14
C LEU A 398 19.16 -9.77 -5.37
N ASN A 399 19.57 -10.94 -4.86
CA ASN A 399 20.92 -11.48 -5.06
C ASN A 399 21.28 -11.61 -6.55
N GLU A 400 20.36 -12.10 -7.39
CA GLU A 400 20.63 -12.26 -8.83
C GLU A 400 20.44 -10.95 -9.63
N SER A 401 19.89 -9.90 -8.99
CA SER A 401 19.66 -8.62 -9.64
C SER A 401 20.86 -7.68 -9.57
N PHE A 402 21.71 -7.83 -8.55
CA PHE A 402 22.91 -7.02 -8.38
C PHE A 402 24.13 -7.69 -9.03
N PRO A 403 24.71 -7.10 -10.10
CA PRO A 403 25.89 -7.66 -10.74
C PRO A 403 27.14 -7.54 -9.87
N ASP A 404 28.16 -8.35 -10.18
CA ASP A 404 29.47 -8.29 -9.54
C ASP A 404 29.42 -8.38 -8.00
N GLY A 405 28.62 -9.33 -7.50
CA GLY A 405 28.35 -9.48 -6.07
C GLY A 405 29.57 -9.82 -5.24
N ALA A 406 29.69 -9.18 -4.08
CA ALA A 406 30.76 -9.44 -3.12
C ALA A 406 30.33 -10.51 -2.12
N PHE A 407 30.86 -11.73 -2.24
CA PHE A 407 30.53 -12.85 -1.35
C PHE A 407 31.55 -13.01 -0.21
N GLY A 408 31.10 -13.65 0.88
CA GLY A 408 31.92 -13.91 2.06
C GLY A 408 32.05 -12.71 3.00
N ILE A 409 32.99 -12.79 3.94
CA ILE A 409 33.09 -11.86 5.08
C ILE A 409 33.84 -10.55 4.82
N GLY A 410 34.41 -10.38 3.63
CA GLY A 410 35.31 -9.27 3.31
C GLY A 410 36.74 -9.45 3.88
N GLY A 411 37.74 -8.87 3.20
CA GLY A 411 39.15 -8.97 3.60
C GLY A 411 39.95 -10.11 2.93
N SER A 412 41.26 -10.16 3.17
CA SER A 412 42.15 -11.24 2.70
C SER A 412 42.22 -12.36 3.73
N ILE A 413 42.12 -13.62 3.30
CA ILE A 413 42.26 -14.85 4.14
C ILE A 413 43.59 -14.94 4.90
N THR A 414 44.53 -14.02 4.64
CA THR A 414 45.79 -13.90 5.38
C THR A 414 45.60 -13.54 6.85
N ASP A 415 44.45 -12.99 7.23
CA ASP A 415 44.07 -12.74 8.62
C ASP A 415 43.01 -13.75 9.05
N ILE A 416 43.24 -14.45 10.16
CA ILE A 416 42.21 -15.29 10.79
C ILE A 416 41.05 -14.33 11.11
N PRO A 417 39.85 -14.52 10.54
CA PRO A 417 38.75 -13.62 10.82
C PRO A 417 38.44 -13.65 12.32
N PRO A 418 38.13 -12.50 12.93
CA PRO A 418 37.73 -12.48 14.34
C PRO A 418 36.57 -13.46 14.55
N PRO A 419 36.46 -14.09 15.74
CA PRO A 419 35.47 -15.14 15.99
C PRO A 419 34.00 -14.70 15.83
N ASP A 420 33.72 -13.39 15.74
CA ASP A 420 32.37 -12.82 15.66
C ASP A 420 32.17 -11.94 14.40
N VAL A 421 32.49 -12.44 13.21
CA VAL A 421 32.15 -11.71 11.95
C VAL A 421 30.67 -11.87 11.64
N THR A 422 29.89 -10.90 12.09
CA THR A 422 28.45 -10.78 11.84
C THR A 422 28.13 -9.45 11.17
N GLY A 423 26.97 -9.38 10.52
CA GLY A 423 26.38 -8.10 10.15
C GLY A 423 25.89 -7.38 11.40
N ASP A 424 25.29 -6.21 11.21
CA ASP A 424 24.65 -5.52 12.31
C ASP A 424 23.40 -4.76 11.86
N VAL A 425 22.45 -4.61 12.77
CA VAL A 425 21.20 -3.90 12.54
C VAL A 425 21.21 -2.60 13.32
N VAL A 426 21.15 -1.49 12.59
CA VAL A 426 21.14 -0.14 13.15
C VAL A 426 19.72 0.40 13.14
N ARG A 427 19.15 0.63 14.32
CA ARG A 427 17.91 1.38 14.51
C ARG A 427 18.23 2.86 14.70
N GLN A 428 17.59 3.75 13.94
CA GLN A 428 17.69 5.20 14.13
C GLN A 428 16.33 5.87 13.99
N GLU A 429 16.21 7.05 14.58
CA GLU A 429 15.12 7.99 14.31
C GLU A 429 15.69 9.08 13.42
N LEU A 430 15.16 9.24 12.21
CA LEU A 430 15.60 10.27 11.27
C LEU A 430 14.57 11.40 11.18
N PRO A 431 14.99 12.68 11.16
CA PRO A 431 14.06 13.77 10.96
C PRO A 431 13.50 13.72 9.53
N SER A 432 12.20 13.96 9.37
CA SER A 432 11.56 14.11 8.07
C SER A 432 10.92 15.49 7.91
N PRO A 433 11.69 16.50 7.45
CA PRO A 433 11.18 17.82 7.14
C PRO A 433 9.97 17.84 6.19
N ALA A 434 9.85 16.89 5.25
CA ALA A 434 8.72 16.80 4.35
C ALA A 434 7.39 16.64 5.09
N LEU A 435 7.39 15.92 6.22
CA LEU A 435 6.22 15.64 7.04
C LEU A 435 5.88 16.76 8.04
N ALA A 436 6.68 17.82 8.13
CA ALA A 436 6.36 18.93 9.03
C ALA A 436 5.10 19.67 8.53
N SER A 437 4.06 19.73 9.37
CA SER A 437 2.91 20.63 9.16
C SER A 437 3.36 22.10 9.31
N GLY A 438 2.63 23.06 8.74
CA GLY A 438 3.06 24.45 8.56
C GLY A 438 3.56 25.18 9.82
N GLY A 439 4.86 25.08 10.11
CA GLY A 439 5.51 25.64 11.30
C GLY A 439 5.58 24.70 12.52
N GLY A 440 5.12 23.45 12.37
CA GLY A 440 5.17 22.40 13.38
C GLY A 440 6.57 21.81 13.59
N ALA A 441 6.70 20.95 14.61
CA ALA A 441 7.92 20.19 14.85
C ALA A 441 8.19 19.23 13.69
N VAL A 442 9.46 19.04 13.33
CA VAL A 442 9.86 18.07 12.31
C VAL A 442 9.61 16.66 12.85
N PRO A 443 8.72 15.85 12.24
CA PRO A 443 8.48 14.50 12.69
C PRO A 443 9.73 13.63 12.57
N MET A 444 9.92 12.73 13.54
CA MET A 444 10.98 11.73 13.51
C MET A 444 10.42 10.42 12.98
N ARG A 445 11.18 9.75 12.13
CA ARG A 445 10.79 8.53 11.45
C ARG A 445 11.73 7.39 11.85
N PRO A 446 11.23 6.29 12.43
CA PRO A 446 12.06 5.16 12.76
C PRO A 446 12.51 4.48 11.47
N ILE A 447 13.78 4.10 11.40
CA ILE A 447 14.35 3.27 10.34
C ILE A 447 15.16 2.15 10.96
N LEU A 448 15.25 1.05 10.22
CA LEU A 448 16.08 -0.10 10.59
C LEU A 448 16.96 -0.46 9.40
N VAL A 449 18.28 -0.51 9.57
CA VAL A 449 19.21 -0.82 8.47
C VAL A 449 20.11 -1.97 8.86
N TYR A 450 20.03 -3.08 8.13
CA TYR A 450 21.00 -4.15 8.14
C TYR A 450 22.24 -3.74 7.32
N ARG A 451 23.41 -3.89 7.94
CA ARG A 451 24.72 -3.71 7.31
C ARG A 451 25.43 -5.06 7.28
N PRO A 452 25.93 -5.50 6.11
CA PRO A 452 26.44 -6.86 5.95
C PRO A 452 27.81 -7.04 6.63
N PRO A 453 28.25 -8.27 6.93
CA PRO A 453 29.52 -8.52 7.63
C PRO A 453 30.75 -7.84 6.98
N ALA A 454 30.80 -7.75 5.65
CA ALA A 454 31.90 -7.08 4.95
C ALA A 454 31.91 -5.54 5.11
N PHE A 455 30.86 -4.95 5.67
CA PHE A 455 30.82 -3.53 6.01
C PHE A 455 31.81 -3.20 7.13
N SER A 456 31.81 -3.99 8.21
CA SER A 456 32.69 -3.79 9.37
C SER A 456 34.14 -4.22 9.11
N ASN A 457 34.35 -5.10 8.13
CA ASN A 457 35.63 -5.76 7.85
C ASN A 457 36.35 -5.26 6.58
N GLY A 458 35.93 -4.12 6.02
CA GLY A 458 36.57 -3.54 4.85
C GLY A 458 35.97 -2.20 4.43
N ASN A 459 36.42 -1.69 3.28
CA ASN A 459 35.96 -0.43 2.67
C ASN A 459 35.16 -0.65 1.38
N GLY A 460 34.62 -1.86 1.18
CA GLY A 460 33.81 -2.21 0.01
C GLY A 460 32.51 -1.41 -0.08
N HIS A 461 32.00 -1.25 -1.29
CA HIS A 461 30.68 -0.68 -1.56
C HIS A 461 29.72 -1.82 -1.89
N PHE A 462 28.47 -1.72 -1.43
CA PHE A 462 27.46 -2.77 -1.58
C PHE A 462 26.16 -2.21 -2.18
N PRO A 463 25.37 -3.03 -2.88
CA PRO A 463 24.01 -2.65 -3.24
C PRO A 463 23.13 -2.47 -2.01
N ILE A 464 21.98 -1.82 -2.19
CA ILE A 464 20.98 -1.61 -1.14
C ILE A 464 19.59 -2.06 -1.61
N ALA A 465 18.86 -2.73 -0.73
CA ALA A 465 17.44 -2.99 -0.88
C ALA A 465 16.65 -2.22 0.17
N TYR A 466 15.74 -1.34 -0.27
CA TYR A 466 14.76 -0.71 0.59
C TYR A 466 13.56 -1.63 0.74
N PHE A 467 13.11 -1.88 1.97
CA PHE A 467 12.00 -2.78 2.26
C PHE A 467 10.87 -2.02 2.94
N LEU A 468 9.66 -2.16 2.40
CA LEU A 468 8.45 -1.49 2.85
C LEU A 468 7.54 -2.49 3.57
N GLY A 469 7.12 -2.14 4.78
CA GLY A 469 6.20 -2.94 5.60
C GLY A 469 4.76 -2.92 5.09
N GLY A 470 4.00 -3.93 5.50
CA GLY A 470 2.56 -3.98 5.31
C GLY A 470 1.80 -3.01 6.23
N TYR A 471 0.48 -3.02 6.09
CA TYR A 471 -0.41 -2.16 6.88
C TYR A 471 -0.22 -2.41 8.39
N GLY A 472 -0.08 -1.34 9.17
CA GLY A 472 0.17 -1.41 10.61
C GLY A 472 1.56 -1.90 11.04
N GLN A 473 2.47 -2.20 10.10
CA GLN A 473 3.81 -2.68 10.44
C GLN A 473 4.82 -1.57 10.68
N THR A 474 5.84 -1.89 11.48
CA THR A 474 6.96 -1.00 11.79
C THR A 474 8.29 -1.59 11.32
N PRO A 475 9.33 -0.77 11.09
CA PRO A 475 10.68 -1.28 10.78
C PRO A 475 11.22 -2.24 11.84
N ASP A 476 10.81 -2.10 13.09
CA ASP A 476 11.26 -2.95 14.21
C ASP A 476 10.74 -4.39 14.11
N ASP A 477 9.66 -4.64 13.38
CA ASP A 477 9.12 -5.99 13.13
C ASP A 477 10.12 -6.87 12.36
N PHE A 478 11.06 -6.24 11.66
CA PHE A 478 12.08 -6.90 10.84
C PHE A 478 13.43 -7.08 11.55
N ARG A 479 13.54 -6.73 12.84
CA ARG A 479 14.84 -6.69 13.54
C ARG A 479 15.62 -8.00 13.47
N GLN A 480 14.93 -9.13 13.49
CA GLN A 480 15.57 -10.44 13.52
C GLN A 480 16.07 -10.91 12.13
N ILE A 481 15.75 -10.20 11.03
CA ILE A 481 16.15 -10.57 9.65
C ILE A 481 17.67 -10.77 9.49
N GLN A 482 18.47 -10.11 10.36
CA GLN A 482 19.91 -10.29 10.45
C GLN A 482 20.32 -11.76 10.47
N ILE A 483 19.61 -12.59 11.24
CA ILE A 483 19.98 -14.00 11.44
C ILE A 483 20.00 -14.74 10.11
N LEU A 484 18.95 -14.55 9.29
CA LEU A 484 18.84 -15.15 7.96
C LEU A 484 19.89 -14.59 7.00
N LEU A 485 20.06 -13.26 6.95
CA LEU A 485 20.99 -12.62 6.03
C LEU A 485 22.45 -12.98 6.33
N ASP A 486 22.85 -12.96 7.60
CA ASP A 486 24.19 -13.38 8.03
C ASP A 486 24.42 -14.85 7.68
N ALA A 487 23.46 -15.75 7.97
CA ALA A 487 23.59 -17.16 7.62
C ALA A 487 23.78 -17.39 6.11
N LEU A 488 23.01 -16.70 5.27
CA LEU A 488 23.13 -16.82 3.82
C LEU A 488 24.46 -16.24 3.28
N ILE A 489 24.93 -15.12 3.83
CA ILE A 489 26.20 -14.49 3.42
C ILE A 489 27.40 -15.35 3.86
N LEU A 490 27.40 -15.84 5.09
CA LEU A 490 28.49 -16.66 5.64
C LEU A 490 28.62 -18.01 4.92
N ASN A 491 27.51 -18.56 4.43
CA ASN A 491 27.51 -19.77 3.61
C ASN A 491 27.76 -19.48 2.11
N GLY A 492 28.01 -18.23 1.73
CA GLY A 492 28.32 -17.84 0.35
C GLY A 492 27.14 -17.91 -0.62
N GLN A 493 25.91 -17.99 -0.12
CA GLN A 493 24.70 -18.03 -0.95
C GLN A 493 24.19 -16.65 -1.33
N LEU A 494 24.40 -15.67 -0.45
CA LEU A 494 23.99 -14.28 -0.63
C LEU A 494 25.21 -13.36 -0.70
N GLN A 495 25.19 -12.42 -1.65
CA GLN A 495 26.18 -11.35 -1.70
C GLN A 495 25.95 -10.33 -0.59
N ASN A 496 27.01 -9.65 -0.13
CA ASN A 496 26.89 -8.56 0.83
C ASN A 496 26.05 -7.42 0.23
N MET A 497 25.00 -7.02 0.95
CA MET A 497 24.09 -5.93 0.58
C MET A 497 23.58 -5.24 1.84
N PHE A 498 23.23 -3.96 1.73
CA PHE A 498 22.43 -3.29 2.75
C PHE A 498 20.95 -3.65 2.58
N VAL A 499 20.22 -3.74 3.69
CA VAL A 499 18.75 -3.82 3.66
C VAL A 499 18.19 -2.77 4.62
N ALA A 500 17.41 -1.83 4.09
CA ALA A 500 16.86 -0.70 4.85
C ALA A 500 15.33 -0.79 4.92
N PHE A 501 14.79 -1.01 6.11
CA PHE A 501 13.35 -1.06 6.37
C PHE A 501 12.83 0.35 6.65
N LEU A 502 11.88 0.79 5.83
CA LEU A 502 11.33 2.15 5.87
C LEU A 502 9.95 2.16 6.54
N PRO A 503 9.62 3.23 7.30
CA PRO A 503 8.38 3.29 8.05
C PRO A 503 7.19 3.56 7.13
N GLY A 504 6.17 2.71 7.24
CA GLY A 504 4.90 2.82 6.50
C GLY A 504 3.79 3.56 7.25
N ALA A 505 3.95 3.82 8.55
CA ALA A 505 2.91 4.44 9.38
C ALA A 505 2.55 5.86 8.90
N GLY A 506 1.24 6.13 8.86
CA GLY A 506 0.58 7.40 8.55
C GLY A 506 -0.94 7.22 8.69
N GLY A 507 -1.72 8.31 8.72
CA GLY A 507 -3.17 8.21 8.96
C GLY A 507 -3.50 7.45 10.26
N TYR A 508 -4.37 6.44 10.16
CA TYR A 508 -4.72 5.55 11.27
C TYR A 508 -3.63 4.49 11.50
N GLN A 509 -3.16 3.79 10.47
CA GLN A 509 -2.11 2.77 10.57
C GLN A 509 -1.17 2.67 9.35
N GLY A 510 -1.55 3.21 8.19
CA GLY A 510 -0.83 3.07 6.93
C GLY A 510 -0.87 4.31 6.03
N SER A 511 0.29 4.73 5.56
CA SER A 511 0.42 5.86 4.62
C SER A 511 0.22 5.47 3.15
N PHE A 512 0.24 4.17 2.84
CA PHE A 512 0.38 3.64 1.47
C PHE A 512 1.61 4.17 0.71
N TYR A 513 2.57 4.78 1.39
CA TYR A 513 3.81 5.28 0.79
C TYR A 513 3.60 6.35 -0.30
N VAL A 514 2.46 7.05 -0.26
CA VAL A 514 2.12 8.16 -1.17
C VAL A 514 1.93 9.46 -0.40
N ASN A 515 2.02 10.58 -1.10
CA ASN A 515 1.56 11.85 -0.52
C ASN A 515 0.03 11.84 -0.44
N HIS A 516 -0.49 11.98 0.76
CA HIS A 516 -1.94 12.00 1.01
C HIS A 516 -2.58 13.18 0.28
N THR A 517 -3.69 12.90 -0.39
CA THR A 517 -4.49 13.92 -1.09
C THR A 517 -5.45 14.61 -0.14
N VAL A 518 -5.83 13.93 0.94
CA VAL A 518 -6.68 14.48 1.99
C VAL A 518 -5.87 14.73 3.25
N SER A 519 -6.10 15.90 3.86
CA SER A 519 -5.37 16.27 5.07
C SER A 519 -5.78 15.38 6.24
N GLU A 520 -4.81 14.90 7.01
CA GLU A 520 -5.06 14.18 8.27
C GLU A 520 -5.92 15.01 9.25
N ALA A 521 -5.91 16.35 9.13
CA ALA A 521 -6.77 17.26 9.89
C ALA A 521 -8.27 17.04 9.66
N GLN A 522 -8.63 16.49 8.49
CA GLN A 522 -10.02 16.23 8.10
C GLN A 522 -10.48 14.84 8.54
N ALA A 523 -9.58 13.99 9.05
CA ALA A 523 -9.88 12.62 9.42
C ALA A 523 -10.23 12.50 10.91
N PRO A 524 -11.45 12.08 11.27
CA PRO A 524 -11.85 11.96 12.67
C PRO A 524 -10.97 10.99 13.46
N GLY A 525 -10.40 11.43 14.58
CA GLY A 525 -9.61 10.55 15.44
C GLY A 525 -8.17 10.30 14.97
N VAL A 526 -7.76 10.84 13.83
CA VAL A 526 -6.35 10.95 13.44
C VAL A 526 -5.82 12.28 14.00
N PRO A 527 -4.85 12.29 14.93
CA PRO A 527 -4.22 13.53 15.33
C PRO A 527 -3.51 14.16 14.12
N GLU A 528 -3.77 15.43 13.82
CA GLU A 528 -3.02 16.16 12.78
C GLU A 528 -1.57 16.36 13.23
N VAL A 529 -0.73 15.35 12.99
CA VAL A 529 0.69 15.34 13.39
C VAL A 529 1.63 15.54 12.21
N THR A 530 1.16 15.38 10.97
CA THR A 530 2.01 15.50 9.78
C THR A 530 1.35 16.30 8.66
N SER A 531 2.14 16.64 7.64
CA SER A 531 1.67 17.25 6.39
C SER A 531 1.10 16.25 5.38
N GLY A 532 1.09 14.94 5.68
CA GLY A 532 0.67 13.87 4.75
C GLY A 532 1.67 13.54 3.63
N ARG A 533 2.85 14.19 3.56
CA ARG A 533 3.82 14.02 2.47
C ARG A 533 4.75 12.80 2.64
N TYR A 534 4.18 11.59 2.68
CA TYR A 534 4.92 10.36 3.00
C TYR A 534 5.84 9.86 1.87
N GLU A 535 5.49 10.08 0.60
CA GLU A 535 6.39 9.76 -0.53
C GLU A 535 7.64 10.65 -0.47
N ASP A 536 7.44 11.95 -0.25
CA ASP A 536 8.54 12.90 -0.12
C ASP A 536 9.42 12.60 1.09
N SER A 537 8.82 12.19 2.22
CA SER A 537 9.54 11.71 3.40
C SER A 537 10.57 10.63 3.01
N ILE A 538 10.14 9.64 2.24
CA ILE A 538 11.01 8.53 1.84
C ILE A 538 12.09 8.98 0.87
N LEU A 539 11.69 9.66 -0.20
CA LEU A 539 12.59 9.96 -1.32
C LEU A 539 13.56 11.10 -1.00
N GLN A 540 13.11 12.14 -0.28
CA GLN A 540 13.87 13.37 -0.06
C GLN A 540 14.56 13.38 1.30
N ASP A 541 13.95 12.80 2.34
CA ASP A 541 14.50 12.86 3.70
C ASP A 541 15.22 11.57 4.09
N LEU A 542 14.60 10.40 3.90
CA LEU A 542 15.12 9.15 4.45
C LEU A 542 16.22 8.54 3.57
N ILE A 543 15.96 8.29 2.29
CA ILE A 543 16.91 7.62 1.39
C ILE A 543 18.29 8.31 1.38
N PRO A 544 18.38 9.65 1.14
CA PRO A 544 19.69 10.31 1.07
C PRO A 544 20.45 10.26 2.40
N VAL A 545 19.76 10.36 3.53
CA VAL A 545 20.37 10.30 4.87
C VAL A 545 20.82 8.89 5.21
N ILE A 546 20.03 7.86 4.87
CA ILE A 546 20.41 6.46 5.05
C ILE A 546 21.71 6.17 4.30
N GLU A 547 21.77 6.51 3.01
CA GLU A 547 22.94 6.21 2.19
C GLU A 547 24.18 6.96 2.69
N ARG A 548 24.05 8.26 2.99
CA ARG A 548 25.15 9.11 3.45
C ARG A 548 25.63 8.75 4.85
N ASP A 549 24.72 8.65 5.81
CA ASP A 549 25.06 8.64 7.24
C ASP A 549 25.04 7.24 7.85
N VAL A 550 24.10 6.38 7.43
CA VAL A 550 23.96 5.03 7.99
C VAL A 550 24.86 4.05 7.23
N CYS A 551 24.80 4.07 5.90
CA CYS A 551 25.66 3.29 5.00
C CYS A 551 27.02 3.97 4.74
N LYS A 552 27.27 5.16 5.28
CA LYS A 552 28.55 5.89 5.20
C LYS A 552 29.02 6.19 3.77
N GLY A 553 28.08 6.41 2.85
CA GLY A 553 28.36 6.65 1.44
C GLY A 553 28.91 5.42 0.71
N ARG A 554 28.69 4.21 1.24
CA ARG A 554 29.21 2.95 0.68
C ARG A 554 28.17 2.18 -0.13
N VAL A 555 27.12 2.85 -0.61
CA VAL A 555 26.19 2.29 -1.59
C VAL A 555 26.81 2.39 -2.99
N ARG A 556 26.63 1.37 -3.84
CA ARG A 556 27.28 1.25 -5.16
C ARG A 556 26.65 2.11 -6.26
#